data_AF-A0A6A4IBX2-F1
#
_entry.id   AF-A0A6A4IBX2-F1
#
_cell.length_a   1.000
_cell.length_b   1.000
_cell.length_c   1.000
_cell.angle_alpha   90.00
_cell.angle_beta   90.00
_cell.angle_gamma   90.00
#
_symmetry.space_group_name_H-M   'P 1'
#
loop_
_entity.id
_entity.type
_entity.pdbx_description
1 polymer ?
#
loop_
_entity_poly.entity_id
_entity_poly.type
_entity_poly.pdbx_seq_one_letter_code
_entity_poly.pdbx_strand_id
1 'polypeptide(L)'
;MAHDPGEYLTSLVIAQLTLDDILDITSSRKGKARNDAPLTDEEQAFRLFEQETVATVQSLRLALSLQGAIDGDLDVIDRLSIVEAGAVDDHRYAEALSHGRTLPEKSDAQRALEDPALYSKTYVTSGIGTQRENNEENVVAQVGISSSPNPRAGGSRPFRVECVICGENVRSSTTFLAPCGDSYCLDCLRSLVEACISDESLFPLRCCSQSLPVPEVLPMLTEKLRRQFNTKSREFGTLATHRVYCANPTCSHFLGSSEIASKAGANTMHCSQCFTSTCALCKQRSHPNERCSENKALIALKALAAEQHWQTCPQCKAIIELKHGCYHMTCTCRMQFCYLCAVPWKNCQCPQWEEIRLLDTAALRVEREVGVAARVAEPAVFERRVQERVQQLRYNHDCFPHRWRHYQGGGTCEECGHFLPLFLKGCRDCHIMVCVRCMRNRL
;
A
#
# COMPACT_ATOMS: atom_id res chain seq x y z
N MET A 1 -4.06 -11.84 35.35
CA MET A 1 -2.88 -12.50 35.94
C MET A 1 -1.70 -12.10 35.08
N ALA A 2 -1.03 -11.01 35.43
CA ALA A 2 0.16 -10.57 34.70
C ALA A 2 1.29 -11.52 35.11
N HIS A 3 1.71 -12.38 34.18
CA HIS A 3 2.89 -13.21 34.37
C HIS A 3 4.12 -12.30 34.41
N ASP A 4 4.99 -12.52 35.39
CA ASP A 4 6.23 -11.77 35.55
C ASP A 4 7.13 -12.03 34.32
N PRO A 5 7.61 -11.00 33.60
CA PRO A 5 8.57 -11.16 32.49
C PRO A 5 9.78 -12.05 32.85
N GLY A 6 10.17 -12.07 34.13
CA GLY A 6 11.22 -12.95 34.64
C GLY A 6 10.91 -14.45 34.46
N GLU A 7 9.64 -14.86 34.51
CA GLU A 7 9.22 -16.26 34.36
C GLU A 7 9.45 -16.78 32.94
N TYR A 8 9.16 -15.96 31.92
CA TYR A 8 9.35 -16.35 30.51
C TYR A 8 10.83 -16.42 30.13
N LEU A 9 11.64 -15.48 30.61
CA LEU A 9 13.08 -15.49 30.40
C LEU A 9 13.73 -16.70 31.08
N THR A 10 13.35 -16.98 32.31
CA THR A 10 13.83 -18.15 33.07
C THR A 10 13.44 -19.45 32.35
N SER A 11 12.19 -19.57 31.91
CA SER A 11 11.69 -20.73 31.17
C SER A 11 12.42 -20.90 29.83
N LEU A 12 12.75 -19.80 29.14
CA LEU A 12 13.49 -19.85 27.88
C LEU A 12 14.92 -20.35 28.07
N VAL A 13 15.60 -19.90 29.13
CA VAL A 13 16.95 -20.36 29.48
C VAL A 13 16.92 -21.86 29.82
N ILE A 14 15.95 -22.30 30.64
CA ILE A 14 15.80 -23.72 30.97
C ILE A 14 15.61 -24.55 29.69
N ALA A 15 14.71 -24.14 28.80
CA ALA A 15 14.45 -24.85 27.55
C ALA A 15 15.67 -24.88 26.59
N GLN A 16 16.51 -23.84 26.61
CA GLN A 16 17.76 -23.81 25.84
C GLN A 16 18.81 -24.76 26.42
N LEU A 17 19.00 -24.75 27.74
CA LEU A 17 19.91 -25.67 28.42
C LEU A 17 19.49 -27.13 28.20
N THR A 18 18.20 -27.43 28.25
CA THR A 18 17.71 -28.79 27.94
C THR A 18 17.99 -29.21 26.49
N LEU A 19 17.96 -28.25 25.55
CA LEU A 19 18.29 -28.54 24.16
C LEU A 19 19.79 -28.81 23.98
N ASP A 20 20.63 -28.02 24.65
CA ASP A 20 22.08 -28.21 24.65
C ASP A 20 22.45 -29.58 25.26
N ASP A 21 21.81 -29.98 26.37
CA ASP A 21 21.99 -31.31 26.98
C ASP A 21 21.62 -32.45 26.01
N ILE A 22 20.52 -32.30 25.25
CA ILE A 22 20.11 -33.29 24.23
C ILE A 22 21.16 -33.36 23.11
N LEU A 23 21.70 -32.23 22.66
CA LEU A 23 22.72 -32.18 21.62
C LEU A 23 24.06 -32.80 22.08
N ASP A 24 24.44 -32.59 23.34
CA ASP A 24 25.63 -33.19 23.93
C ASP A 24 25.48 -34.71 24.11
N ILE A 25 24.31 -35.17 24.55
CA ILE A 25 23.99 -36.60 24.68
C ILE A 25 23.92 -37.28 23.31
N THR A 26 23.38 -36.62 22.29
CA THR A 26 23.30 -37.19 20.94
C THR A 26 24.65 -37.19 20.21
N SER A 27 25.47 -36.16 20.38
CA SER A 27 26.79 -36.05 19.76
C SER A 27 27.85 -36.96 20.39
N SER A 28 27.71 -37.30 21.68
CA SER A 28 28.61 -38.23 22.38
C SER A 28 28.35 -39.71 22.05
N ARG A 29 27.28 -40.03 21.31
CA ARG A 29 26.97 -41.40 20.86
C ARG A 29 27.88 -41.82 19.72
N LYS A 30 28.67 -42.88 19.94
CA LYS A 30 29.41 -43.55 18.86
C LYS A 30 28.47 -44.45 18.06
N GLY A 31 28.04 -44.00 16.88
CA GLY A 31 27.23 -44.80 15.96
C GLY A 31 27.96 -46.07 15.52
N LYS A 32 27.48 -47.24 15.99
CA LYS A 32 27.94 -48.57 15.53
C LYS A 32 27.00 -49.20 14.49
N ALA A 33 25.94 -48.51 14.09
CA ALA A 33 24.93 -49.01 13.16
C ALA A 33 25.13 -48.51 11.72
N ARG A 34 24.61 -49.25 10.74
CA ARG A 34 24.56 -48.85 9.32
C ARG A 34 23.57 -47.68 9.15
N ASN A 35 23.84 -46.76 8.22
CA ASN A 35 23.01 -45.56 7.95
C ASN A 35 21.52 -45.85 7.65
N ASP A 36 21.17 -47.06 7.22
CA ASP A 36 19.80 -47.45 6.85
C ASP A 36 19.07 -48.25 7.95
N ALA A 37 19.64 -48.38 9.14
CA ALA A 37 18.99 -49.05 10.25
C ALA A 37 17.89 -48.17 10.88
N PRO A 38 16.73 -48.74 11.26
CA PRO A 38 15.70 -47.99 11.98
C PRO A 38 16.28 -47.47 13.31
N LEU A 39 15.84 -46.25 13.69
CA LEU A 39 16.19 -45.65 14.96
C LEU A 39 15.81 -46.58 16.11
N THR A 40 16.66 -46.68 17.11
CA THR A 40 16.31 -47.35 18.37
C THR A 40 15.21 -46.56 19.08
N ASP A 41 14.40 -47.24 19.91
CA ASP A 41 13.34 -46.59 20.70
C ASP A 41 13.87 -45.43 21.53
N GLU A 42 15.10 -45.54 22.03
CA GLU A 42 15.79 -44.49 22.76
C GLU A 42 16.14 -43.29 21.87
N GLU A 43 16.71 -43.51 20.68
CA GLU A 43 16.99 -42.43 19.70
C GLU A 43 15.71 -41.75 19.21
N GLN A 44 14.62 -42.52 19.04
CA GLN A 44 13.32 -41.98 18.69
C GLN A 44 12.75 -41.12 19.83
N ALA A 45 12.92 -41.53 21.09
CA ALA A 45 12.51 -40.74 22.26
C ALA A 45 13.27 -39.41 22.34
N PHE A 46 14.60 -39.42 22.18
CA PHE A 46 15.39 -38.19 22.18
C PHE A 46 15.03 -37.25 21.02
N ARG A 47 14.76 -37.80 19.83
CA ARG A 47 14.31 -37.01 18.68
C ARG A 47 12.96 -36.35 18.90
N LEU A 48 12.00 -37.06 19.51
CA LEU A 48 10.70 -36.47 19.84
C LEU A 48 10.84 -35.40 20.92
N PHE A 49 11.67 -35.65 21.94
CA PHE A 49 11.94 -34.69 23.00
C PHE A 49 12.66 -33.43 22.49
N GLU A 50 13.60 -33.57 21.55
CA GLU A 50 14.24 -32.45 20.85
C GLU A 50 13.20 -31.60 20.09
N GLN A 51 12.30 -32.24 19.35
CA GLN A 51 11.25 -31.55 18.59
C GLN A 51 10.32 -30.74 19.51
N GLU A 52 9.89 -31.32 20.63
CA GLU A 52 9.06 -30.64 21.63
C GLU A 52 9.80 -29.47 22.30
N THR A 53 11.08 -29.66 22.62
CA THR A 53 11.92 -28.63 23.25
C THR A 53 12.17 -27.45 22.31
N VAL A 54 12.45 -27.71 21.02
CA VAL A 54 12.61 -26.67 20.00
C VAL A 54 11.30 -25.88 19.81
N ALA A 55 10.16 -26.56 19.79
CA ALA A 55 8.85 -25.90 19.70
C ALA A 55 8.58 -25.02 20.92
N THR A 56 8.97 -25.47 22.11
CA THR A 56 8.87 -24.71 23.36
C THR A 56 9.73 -23.44 23.32
N VAL A 57 10.99 -23.54 22.89
CA VAL A 57 11.90 -22.40 22.74
C VAL A 57 11.34 -21.36 21.76
N GLN A 58 10.80 -21.80 20.62
CA GLN A 58 10.18 -20.90 19.64
C GLN A 58 8.95 -20.18 20.21
N SER A 59 8.11 -20.90 20.95
CA SER A 59 6.91 -20.35 21.58
C SER A 59 7.24 -19.31 22.65
N LEU A 60 8.26 -19.56 23.48
CA LEU A 60 8.73 -18.62 24.50
C LEU A 60 9.37 -17.37 23.89
N ARG A 61 10.14 -17.50 22.80
CA ARG A 61 10.66 -16.35 22.04
C ARG A 61 9.55 -15.49 21.45
N LEU A 62 8.50 -16.12 20.91
CA LEU A 62 7.33 -15.42 20.42
C LEU A 62 6.60 -14.68 21.55
N ALA A 63 6.41 -15.31 22.70
CA ALA A 63 5.78 -14.69 23.86
C ALA A 63 6.54 -13.45 24.34
N LEU A 64 7.88 -13.54 24.45
CA LEU A 64 8.73 -12.40 24.82
C LEU A 64 8.69 -11.27 23.78
N SER A 65 8.67 -11.61 22.49
CA SER A 65 8.52 -10.63 21.42
C SER A 65 7.16 -9.92 21.46
N LEU A 66 6.10 -10.67 21.76
CA LEU A 66 4.75 -10.11 21.89
C LEU A 66 4.67 -9.18 23.10
N GLN A 67 5.26 -9.58 24.22
CA GLN A 67 5.33 -8.74 25.42
C GLN A 67 6.09 -7.44 25.15
N GLY A 68 7.25 -7.50 24.50
CA GLY A 68 8.00 -6.30 24.13
C GLY A 68 7.25 -5.37 23.16
N ALA A 69 6.43 -5.93 22.26
CA ALA A 69 5.56 -5.14 21.40
C ALA A 69 4.42 -4.46 22.20
N ILE A 70 3.77 -5.19 23.11
CA ILE A 70 2.73 -4.65 24.00
C ILE A 70 3.31 -3.53 24.86
N ASP A 71 4.48 -3.74 25.48
CA ASP A 71 5.13 -2.73 26.33
C ASP A 71 5.52 -1.47 25.54
N GLY A 72 5.92 -1.62 24.27
CA GLY A 72 6.18 -0.51 23.37
C GLY A 72 4.91 0.25 22.95
N ASP A 73 3.81 -0.48 22.73
CA ASP A 73 2.55 0.09 22.26
C ASP A 73 1.70 0.68 23.41
N LEU A 74 1.92 0.27 24.67
CA LEU A 74 1.13 0.73 25.83
C LEU A 74 1.12 2.26 25.99
N ASP A 75 2.28 2.93 25.89
CA ASP A 75 2.37 4.40 25.97
C ASP A 75 1.60 5.10 24.83
N VAL A 76 1.51 4.46 23.66
CA VAL A 76 0.74 4.97 22.52
C VAL A 76 -0.75 4.77 22.76
N ILE A 77 -1.14 3.57 23.22
CA ILE A 77 -2.53 3.21 23.51
C ILE A 77 -3.09 4.12 24.60
N ASP A 78 -2.34 4.38 25.67
CA ASP A 78 -2.77 5.28 26.76
C ASP A 78 -3.00 6.70 26.25
N ARG A 79 -2.11 7.23 25.38
CA ARG A 79 -2.29 8.56 24.77
C ARG A 79 -3.49 8.61 23.84
N LEU A 80 -3.68 7.59 23.00
CA LEU A 80 -4.84 7.51 22.12
C LEU A 80 -6.14 7.41 22.91
N SER A 81 -6.14 6.71 24.04
CA SER A 81 -7.28 6.65 24.95
C SER A 81 -7.64 8.03 25.52
N ILE A 82 -6.63 8.82 25.90
CA ILE A 82 -6.84 10.22 26.36
C ILE A 82 -7.43 11.08 25.24
N VAL A 83 -6.93 10.95 24.01
CA VAL A 83 -7.44 11.69 22.84
C VAL A 83 -8.87 11.31 22.51
N GLU A 84 -9.19 10.02 22.52
CA GLU A 84 -10.55 9.53 22.26
C GLU A 84 -11.54 9.99 23.34
N ALA A 85 -11.15 9.90 24.61
CA ALA A 85 -11.96 10.41 25.72
C ALA A 85 -12.24 11.92 25.58
N GLY A 86 -11.22 12.71 25.21
CA GLY A 86 -11.39 14.14 24.96
C GLY A 86 -12.32 14.43 23.78
N ALA A 87 -12.24 13.66 22.68
CA ALA A 87 -13.15 13.81 21.55
C ALA A 87 -14.62 13.51 21.91
N VAL A 88 -14.85 12.50 22.76
CA VAL A 88 -16.19 12.20 23.30
C VAL A 88 -16.72 13.35 24.15
N ASP A 89 -15.86 13.93 25.00
CA ASP A 89 -16.24 15.05 25.85
C ASP A 89 -16.50 16.34 25.05
N ASP A 90 -15.70 16.62 24.02
CA ASP A 90 -15.91 17.74 23.10
C ASP A 90 -17.24 17.60 22.33
N HIS A 91 -17.59 16.37 21.93
CA HIS A 91 -18.88 16.09 21.31
C HIS A 91 -20.05 16.37 22.27
N ARG A 92 -19.96 15.91 23.52
CA ARG A 92 -20.98 16.20 24.56
C ARG A 92 -21.10 17.69 24.84
N TYR A 93 -19.98 18.41 24.83
CA TYR A 93 -19.95 19.86 24.99
C TYR A 93 -20.67 20.57 23.85
N ALA A 94 -20.43 20.15 22.60
CA ALA A 94 -21.09 20.69 21.41
C ALA A 94 -22.61 20.41 21.42
N GLU A 95 -23.04 19.22 21.84
CA GLU A 95 -24.46 18.89 22.01
C GLU A 95 -25.12 19.78 23.08
N ALA A 96 -24.47 19.96 24.24
CA ALA A 96 -24.98 20.81 25.30
C ALA A 96 -25.14 22.27 24.83
N LEU A 97 -24.17 22.79 24.07
CA LEU A 97 -24.21 24.12 23.48
C LEU A 97 -25.35 24.26 22.46
N SER A 98 -25.53 23.28 21.57
CA SER A 98 -26.60 23.29 20.57
C SER A 98 -28.01 23.25 21.18
N HIS A 99 -28.16 22.64 22.36
CA HIS A 99 -29.42 22.54 23.07
C HIS A 99 -29.62 23.63 24.15
N GLY A 100 -28.72 24.61 24.23
CA GLY A 100 -28.80 25.70 25.22
C GLY A 100 -28.73 25.22 26.68
N ARG A 101 -28.10 24.08 26.93
CA ARG A 101 -27.92 23.51 28.27
C ARG A 101 -26.67 24.08 28.93
N THR A 102 -26.58 23.94 30.25
CA THR A 102 -25.37 24.28 31.01
C THR A 102 -24.18 23.43 30.55
N LEU A 103 -23.05 24.08 30.30
CA LEU A 103 -21.86 23.43 29.77
C LEU A 103 -21.22 22.55 30.87
N PRO A 104 -20.83 21.30 30.55
CA PRO A 104 -20.13 20.43 31.49
C PRO A 104 -18.78 21.04 31.91
N GLU A 105 -18.35 20.75 33.13
CA GLU A 105 -16.99 21.07 33.56
C GLU A 105 -15.97 20.25 32.77
N LYS A 106 -14.77 20.83 32.64
CA LYS A 106 -13.70 20.27 31.85
C LYS A 106 -13.17 18.97 32.48
N SER A 107 -13.13 17.89 31.71
CA SER A 107 -12.65 16.59 32.17
C SER A 107 -11.13 16.51 32.30
N ASP A 108 -10.63 15.48 33.00
CA ASP A 108 -9.20 15.19 33.10
C ASP A 108 -8.56 14.92 31.74
N ALA A 109 -9.28 14.27 30.82
CA ALA A 109 -8.82 14.02 29.46
C ALA A 109 -8.65 15.33 28.68
N GLN A 110 -9.63 16.23 28.75
CA GLN A 110 -9.53 17.55 28.14
C GLN A 110 -8.41 18.41 28.77
N ARG A 111 -8.14 18.26 30.07
CA ARG A 111 -6.99 18.92 30.74
C ARG A 111 -5.67 18.35 30.23
N ALA A 112 -5.57 17.03 30.09
CA ALA A 112 -4.37 16.37 29.55
C ALA A 112 -4.10 16.75 28.09
N LEU A 113 -5.14 16.98 27.28
CA LEU A 113 -4.99 17.44 25.88
C LEU A 113 -4.42 18.85 25.73
N GLU A 114 -4.48 19.68 26.77
CA GLU A 114 -3.85 21.01 26.76
C GLU A 114 -2.36 20.98 27.12
N ASP A 115 -1.86 19.85 27.66
CA ASP A 115 -0.45 19.70 27.98
C ASP A 115 0.36 19.39 26.69
N PRO A 116 1.29 20.27 26.27
CA PRO A 116 2.15 20.02 25.11
C PRO A 116 3.00 18.75 25.25
N ALA A 117 3.26 18.28 26.49
CA ALA A 117 4.00 17.05 26.74
C ALA A 117 3.31 15.80 26.17
N LEU A 118 1.97 15.81 26.05
CA LEU A 118 1.20 14.71 25.46
C LEU A 118 1.60 14.46 23.99
N TYR A 119 2.01 15.52 23.28
CA TYR A 119 2.37 15.49 21.87
C TYR A 119 3.89 15.57 21.62
N SER A 120 4.71 15.81 22.65
CA SER A 120 6.13 16.18 22.52
C SER A 120 7.11 15.01 22.43
N LYS A 121 6.67 13.74 22.35
CA LYS A 121 7.59 12.62 22.12
C LYS A 121 7.57 12.19 20.66
N THR A 122 8.63 12.57 19.94
CA THR A 122 8.97 12.02 18.62
C THR A 122 9.06 10.50 18.71
N TYR A 123 8.35 9.82 17.79
CA TYR A 123 8.54 8.39 17.54
C TYR A 123 9.98 8.17 17.05
N VAL A 124 10.88 7.85 17.98
CA VAL A 124 12.06 7.07 17.65
C VAL A 124 11.59 5.63 17.67
N THR A 125 11.32 5.07 16.49
CA THR A 125 11.38 3.62 16.29
C THR A 125 12.84 3.22 16.51
N SER A 126 13.22 3.07 17.79
CA SER A 126 14.47 2.44 18.16
C SER A 126 14.37 0.99 17.76
N GLY A 127 14.83 0.70 16.53
CA GLY A 127 15.49 -0.57 16.29
C GLY A 127 16.53 -0.77 17.39
N ILE A 128 16.32 -1.83 18.16
CA ILE A 128 17.26 -2.51 19.07
C ILE A 128 18.66 -1.84 19.14
N GLY A 129 18.90 -1.14 20.25
CA GLY A 129 20.14 -0.46 20.63
C GLY A 129 19.85 1.01 21.00
N THR A 130 20.07 1.53 22.21
CA THR A 130 21.09 1.23 23.22
C THR A 130 20.75 1.94 24.54
N GLN A 131 21.23 1.35 25.65
CA GLN A 131 21.65 1.98 26.92
C GLN A 131 20.60 2.57 27.87
N ARG A 132 20.40 1.85 28.98
CA ARG A 132 20.30 2.45 30.32
C ARG A 132 21.42 1.90 31.20
N GLU A 133 22.03 2.81 31.93
CA GLU A 133 23.21 2.61 32.77
C GLU A 133 22.87 1.82 34.05
N ASN A 134 23.73 0.83 34.33
CA ASN A 134 24.18 0.29 35.61
C ASN A 134 23.29 0.44 36.84
N ASN A 135 22.79 -0.69 37.38
CA ASN A 135 23.44 -1.36 38.51
C ASN A 135 22.80 -2.72 38.81
N GLU A 136 23.62 -3.63 39.35
CA GLU A 136 23.31 -4.92 39.99
C GLU A 136 23.36 -6.21 39.12
N GLU A 137 24.49 -6.89 39.31
CA GLU A 137 24.70 -8.35 39.41
C GLU A 137 24.86 -9.21 38.15
N ASN A 138 26.11 -9.14 37.71
CA ASN A 138 26.94 -10.18 37.11
C ASN A 138 26.85 -11.57 37.81
N VAL A 139 26.10 -12.51 37.24
CA VAL A 139 26.35 -13.98 37.25
C VAL A 139 25.61 -14.50 36.00
N VAL A 140 26.21 -14.91 34.87
CA VAL A 140 27.10 -16.03 34.63
C VAL A 140 27.69 -15.80 33.23
N ALA A 141 28.95 -15.40 33.16
CA ALA A 141 29.77 -15.55 31.96
C ALA A 141 31.00 -16.35 32.37
N GLN A 142 31.01 -17.65 32.08
CA GLN A 142 32.21 -18.47 31.82
C GLN A 142 31.82 -19.96 31.76
N VAL A 143 31.59 -20.49 30.56
CA VAL A 143 32.23 -21.74 30.10
C VAL A 143 32.48 -21.57 28.60
N GLY A 144 33.76 -21.57 28.20
CA GLY A 144 34.16 -21.46 26.81
C GLY A 144 34.15 -22.81 26.11
N ILE A 145 33.84 -22.80 24.80
CA ILE A 145 34.32 -23.82 23.88
C ILE A 145 34.94 -23.14 22.66
N SER A 146 36.24 -23.41 22.54
CA SER A 146 37.16 -23.02 21.49
C SER A 146 36.69 -23.53 20.13
N SER A 147 36.47 -22.63 19.16
CA SER A 147 36.37 -22.99 17.75
C SER A 147 37.71 -22.69 17.07
N SER A 148 38.43 -23.74 16.69
CA SER A 148 39.62 -23.60 15.83
C SER A 148 39.22 -23.09 14.43
N PRO A 149 40.07 -22.29 13.77
CA PRO A 149 39.76 -21.66 12.50
C PRO A 149 40.03 -22.62 11.35
N ASN A 150 39.04 -22.89 10.51
CA ASN A 150 39.31 -23.44 9.18
C ASN A 150 39.26 -22.29 8.15
N PRO A 151 40.37 -21.95 7.50
CA PRO A 151 40.43 -20.81 6.59
C PRO A 151 40.00 -21.24 5.17
N ARG A 152 39.46 -20.26 4.44
CA ARG A 152 39.23 -20.23 2.97
C ARG A 152 37.84 -20.68 2.50
N ALA A 153 36.87 -19.80 2.72
CA ALA A 153 35.98 -19.40 1.64
C ALA A 153 36.00 -17.86 1.59
N GLY A 154 36.47 -17.29 0.49
CA GLY A 154 36.37 -15.86 0.22
C GLY A 154 34.89 -15.49 0.06
N GLY A 155 34.21 -15.25 1.18
CA GLY A 155 32.84 -14.76 1.19
C GLY A 155 32.84 -13.32 0.69
N SER A 156 32.50 -13.15 -0.60
CA SER A 156 32.13 -11.84 -1.14
C SER A 156 31.09 -11.24 -0.20
N ARG A 157 31.34 -10.03 0.32
CA ARG A 157 30.36 -9.29 1.12
C ARG A 157 29.02 -9.31 0.34
N PRO A 158 27.89 -9.64 0.97
CA PRO A 158 26.62 -9.72 0.27
C PRO A 158 26.35 -8.37 -0.40
N PHE A 159 26.21 -8.38 -1.72
CA PHE A 159 25.94 -7.18 -2.51
C PHE A 159 24.62 -6.58 -2.03
N ARG A 160 24.66 -5.34 -1.55
CA ARG A 160 23.46 -4.60 -1.13
C ARG A 160 23.01 -3.69 -2.25
N VAL A 161 21.70 -3.61 -2.45
CA VAL A 161 21.06 -2.74 -3.43
C VAL A 161 20.03 -1.88 -2.72
N GLU A 162 19.91 -0.64 -3.17
CA GLU A 162 18.95 0.31 -2.63
C GLU A 162 17.56 0.04 -3.25
N CYS A 163 16.54 -0.07 -2.41
CA CYS A 163 15.17 -0.17 -2.89
C CYS A 163 14.72 1.16 -3.48
N VAL A 164 14.26 1.07 -4.72
CA VAL A 164 13.81 2.17 -5.54
C VAL A 164 12.64 2.97 -4.92
N ILE A 165 11.78 2.33 -4.13
CA ILE A 165 10.57 2.94 -3.55
C ILE A 165 10.82 3.51 -2.15
N CYS A 166 11.40 2.73 -1.23
CA CYS A 166 11.61 3.15 0.16
C CYS A 166 13.02 3.71 0.46
N GLY A 167 14.00 3.51 -0.43
CA GLY A 167 15.39 3.92 -0.21
C GLY A 167 16.20 3.01 0.72
N GLU A 168 15.63 1.89 1.18
CA GLU A 168 16.32 0.99 2.11
C GLU A 168 17.33 0.08 1.40
N ASN A 169 18.50 -0.11 2.02
CA ASN A 169 19.57 -0.97 1.51
C ASN A 169 19.36 -2.44 1.90
N VAL A 170 18.85 -3.22 0.95
CA VAL A 170 18.48 -4.62 1.12
C VAL A 170 19.48 -5.56 0.42
N ARG A 171 19.48 -6.84 0.78
CA ARG A 171 20.34 -7.85 0.14
C ARG A 171 19.86 -8.10 -1.29
N SER A 172 20.78 -8.14 -2.25
CA SER A 172 20.44 -8.41 -3.66
C SER A 172 19.70 -9.74 -3.88
N SER A 173 19.94 -10.73 -3.01
CA SER A 173 19.25 -12.03 -3.05
C SER A 173 17.76 -11.97 -2.67
N THR A 174 17.32 -10.89 -2.02
CA THR A 174 15.94 -10.69 -1.56
C THR A 174 15.30 -9.47 -2.22
N THR A 175 15.71 -9.16 -3.45
CA THR A 175 15.15 -8.07 -4.24
C THR A 175 14.63 -8.55 -5.58
N PHE A 176 13.61 -7.86 -6.05
CA PHE A 176 13.13 -8.02 -7.41
C PHE A 176 13.77 -6.95 -8.29
N LEU A 177 14.44 -7.38 -9.36
CA LEU A 177 15.03 -6.49 -10.37
C LEU A 177 14.02 -6.31 -11.50
N ALA A 178 13.52 -5.08 -11.68
CA ALA A 178 12.64 -4.76 -12.77
C ALA A 178 13.40 -4.72 -14.12
N PRO A 179 12.70 -4.92 -15.26
CA PRO A 179 13.33 -4.87 -16.59
C PRO A 179 14.04 -3.54 -16.93
N CYS A 180 13.62 -2.44 -16.30
CA CYS A 180 14.23 -1.13 -16.43
C CYS A 180 15.54 -0.97 -15.63
N GLY A 181 15.91 -1.94 -14.79
CA GLY A 181 17.08 -1.91 -13.91
C GLY A 181 16.81 -1.47 -12.47
N ASP A 182 15.61 -1.01 -12.15
CA ASP A 182 15.23 -0.61 -10.80
C ASP A 182 15.04 -1.82 -9.87
N SER A 183 15.53 -1.72 -8.63
CA SER A 183 15.45 -2.80 -7.62
C SER A 183 14.36 -2.53 -6.58
N TYR A 184 13.48 -3.49 -6.35
CA TYR A 184 12.42 -3.43 -5.34
C TYR A 184 12.73 -4.38 -4.17
N CYS A 185 12.58 -3.89 -2.93
CA CYS A 185 12.46 -4.79 -1.79
C CYS A 185 11.13 -5.55 -1.85
N LEU A 186 11.06 -6.72 -1.20
CA LEU A 186 9.87 -7.59 -1.22
C LEU A 186 8.62 -6.88 -0.69
N ASP A 187 8.77 -6.05 0.34
CA ASP A 187 7.63 -5.37 0.96
C ASP A 187 7.08 -4.27 0.05
N CYS A 188 7.94 -3.50 -0.61
CA CYS A 188 7.52 -2.52 -1.61
C CYS A 188 6.88 -3.19 -2.85
N LEU A 189 7.37 -4.36 -3.27
CA LEU A 189 6.77 -5.14 -4.35
C LEU A 189 5.39 -5.67 -3.95
N ARG A 190 5.24 -6.24 -2.75
CA ARG A 190 3.94 -6.70 -2.23
C ARG A 190 2.94 -5.56 -2.12
N SER A 191 3.37 -4.42 -1.57
CA SER A 191 2.55 -3.22 -1.47
C SER A 191 2.13 -2.69 -2.85
N LEU A 192 2.98 -2.80 -3.87
CA LEU A 192 2.61 -2.47 -5.25
C LEU A 192 1.52 -3.40 -5.79
N VAL A 193 1.62 -4.71 -5.54
CA VAL A 193 0.61 -5.68 -5.96
C VAL A 193 -0.72 -5.46 -5.23
N GLU A 194 -0.69 -5.20 -3.93
CA GLU A 194 -1.88 -4.84 -3.14
C GLU A 194 -2.54 -3.56 -3.66
N ALA A 195 -1.74 -2.53 -3.94
CA ALA A 195 -2.25 -1.30 -4.55
C ALA A 195 -2.86 -1.57 -5.94
N CYS A 196 -2.24 -2.43 -6.74
CA CYS A 196 -2.76 -2.82 -8.06
C CYS A 196 -4.07 -3.62 -7.99
N ILE A 197 -4.28 -4.38 -6.92
CA ILE A 197 -5.55 -5.10 -6.68
C ILE A 197 -6.70 -4.13 -6.38
N SER A 198 -6.40 -3.07 -5.63
CA SER A 198 -7.38 -2.07 -5.21
C SER A 198 -7.61 -0.98 -6.26
N ASP A 199 -6.59 -0.64 -7.05
CA ASP A 199 -6.63 0.44 -8.03
C ASP A 199 -6.27 -0.07 -9.44
N GLU A 200 -7.29 -0.11 -10.29
CA GLU A 200 -7.19 -0.55 -11.69
C GLU A 200 -6.20 0.29 -12.53
N SER A 201 -5.96 1.54 -12.18
CA SER A 201 -5.03 2.40 -12.94
C SER A 201 -3.56 1.95 -12.82
N LEU A 202 -3.23 1.17 -11.78
CA LEU A 202 -1.93 0.53 -11.62
C LEU A 202 -1.81 -0.80 -12.39
N PHE A 203 -2.89 -1.28 -13.00
CA PHE A 203 -2.91 -2.49 -13.82
C PHE A 203 -2.67 -2.16 -15.31
N PRO A 204 -1.78 -2.86 -16.04
CA PRO A 204 -0.87 -3.91 -15.55
C PRO A 204 0.29 -3.32 -14.71
N LEU A 205 0.91 -4.15 -13.88
CA LEU A 205 2.08 -3.76 -13.08
C LEU A 205 3.17 -3.17 -13.97
N ARG A 206 3.67 -1.97 -13.64
CA ARG A 206 4.71 -1.26 -14.40
C ARG A 206 5.79 -0.69 -13.50
N CYS A 207 6.97 -0.49 -14.08
CA CYS A 207 8.04 0.34 -13.57
C CYS A 207 8.66 1.11 -14.75
N CYS A 208 8.76 2.43 -14.66
CA CYS A 208 9.34 3.31 -15.69
C CYS A 208 8.72 3.07 -17.08
N SER A 209 7.38 3.03 -17.13
CA SER A 209 6.59 2.71 -18.33
C SER A 209 6.83 1.30 -18.93
N GLN A 210 7.63 0.43 -18.30
CA GLN A 210 7.83 -0.96 -18.70
C GLN A 210 6.98 -1.92 -17.85
N SER A 211 6.35 -2.91 -18.46
CA SER A 211 5.54 -3.91 -17.74
C SER A 211 6.42 -4.85 -16.91
N LEU A 212 6.00 -5.10 -15.67
CA LEU A 212 6.67 -6.09 -14.83
C LEU A 212 6.24 -7.51 -15.23
N PRO A 213 7.19 -8.45 -15.42
CA PRO A 213 6.87 -9.83 -15.76
C PRO A 213 6.16 -10.52 -14.58
N VAL A 214 4.85 -10.71 -14.71
CA VAL A 214 4.02 -11.39 -13.70
C VAL A 214 4.60 -12.74 -13.26
N PRO A 215 5.11 -13.63 -14.16
CA PRO A 215 5.68 -14.91 -13.74
C PRO A 215 6.85 -14.81 -12.75
N GLU A 216 7.61 -13.71 -12.79
CA GLU A 216 8.74 -13.46 -11.88
C GLU A 216 8.29 -12.79 -10.57
N VAL A 217 7.21 -12.00 -10.62
CA VAL A 217 6.62 -11.34 -9.45
C VAL A 217 5.88 -12.36 -8.57
N LEU A 218 5.09 -13.27 -9.15
CA LEU A 218 4.23 -14.20 -8.40
C LEU A 218 4.96 -15.04 -7.34
N PRO A 219 6.15 -15.62 -7.60
CA PRO A 219 6.95 -16.36 -6.61
C PRO A 219 7.27 -15.58 -5.34
N MET A 220 7.34 -14.24 -5.41
CA MET A 220 7.71 -13.38 -4.30
C MET A 220 6.53 -12.97 -3.40
N LEU A 221 5.31 -13.31 -3.83
CA LEU A 221 4.07 -13.01 -3.13
C LEU A 221 3.63 -14.18 -2.23
N THR A 222 2.87 -13.85 -1.19
CA THR A 222 2.17 -14.87 -0.39
C THR A 222 1.11 -15.56 -1.24
N GLU A 223 0.77 -16.80 -0.90
CA GLU A 223 -0.24 -17.57 -1.63
C GLU A 223 -1.61 -16.87 -1.67
N LYS A 224 -1.98 -16.21 -0.55
CA LYS A 224 -3.20 -15.39 -0.46
C LYS A 224 -3.18 -14.25 -1.48
N LEU A 225 -2.10 -13.47 -1.51
CA LEU A 225 -1.98 -12.30 -2.38
C LEU A 225 -1.91 -12.73 -3.86
N ARG A 226 -1.23 -13.83 -4.16
CA ARG A 226 -1.18 -14.44 -5.50
C ARG A 226 -2.58 -14.79 -6.02
N ARG A 227 -3.41 -15.45 -5.21
CA ARG A 227 -4.80 -15.79 -5.60
C ARG A 227 -5.63 -14.54 -5.84
N GLN A 228 -5.52 -13.54 -4.96
CA GLN A 228 -6.24 -12.27 -5.12
C GLN A 228 -5.82 -11.54 -6.40
N PHE A 229 -4.51 -11.44 -6.65
CA PHE A 229 -3.97 -10.81 -7.86
C PHE A 229 -4.43 -11.53 -9.13
N ASN A 230 -4.42 -12.86 -9.17
CA ASN A 230 -4.89 -13.61 -10.34
C ASN A 230 -6.37 -13.40 -10.62
N THR A 231 -7.22 -13.41 -9.57
CA THR A 231 -8.66 -13.11 -9.71
C THR A 231 -8.88 -11.70 -10.24
N LYS A 232 -8.20 -10.71 -9.67
CA LYS A 232 -8.31 -9.30 -10.08
C LYS A 232 -7.72 -9.03 -11.46
N SER A 233 -6.65 -9.73 -11.84
CA SER A 233 -6.06 -9.64 -13.17
C SER A 233 -7.05 -10.10 -14.26
N ARG A 234 -7.86 -11.13 -13.99
CA ARG A 234 -8.94 -11.57 -14.91
C ARG A 234 -10.07 -10.54 -15.00
N GLU A 235 -10.43 -9.94 -13.88
CA GLU A 235 -11.42 -8.87 -13.82
C GLU A 235 -10.96 -7.66 -14.63
N PHE A 236 -9.79 -7.10 -14.30
CA PHE A 236 -9.24 -5.91 -14.97
C PHE A 236 -8.85 -6.18 -16.43
N GLY A 237 -8.43 -7.40 -16.77
CA GLY A 237 -8.19 -7.81 -18.15
C GLY A 237 -9.46 -7.91 -19.00
N THR A 238 -10.65 -7.98 -18.39
CA THR A 238 -11.92 -7.90 -19.11
C THR A 238 -12.29 -6.43 -19.32
N LEU A 239 -12.74 -6.04 -20.52
CA LEU A 239 -13.18 -4.66 -20.76
C LEU A 239 -14.34 -4.28 -19.82
N ALA A 240 -14.32 -3.09 -19.21
CA ALA A 240 -15.30 -2.68 -18.21
C ALA A 240 -16.77 -2.79 -18.70
N THR A 241 -17.03 -2.54 -19.99
CA THR A 241 -18.35 -2.72 -20.61
C THR A 241 -18.83 -4.16 -20.58
N HIS A 242 -17.93 -5.15 -20.62
CA HIS A 242 -18.25 -6.56 -20.65
C HIS A 242 -18.18 -7.22 -19.28
N ARG A 243 -17.63 -6.55 -18.26
CA ARG A 243 -17.61 -7.10 -16.89
C ARG A 243 -19.02 -7.27 -16.36
N VAL A 244 -19.30 -8.48 -15.84
CA VAL A 244 -20.54 -8.83 -15.15
C VAL A 244 -20.21 -9.09 -13.68
N TYR A 245 -20.89 -8.37 -12.80
CA TYR A 245 -20.78 -8.53 -11.35
C TYR A 245 -22.07 -9.10 -10.79
N CYS A 246 -21.99 -9.78 -9.67
CA CYS A 246 -23.16 -10.29 -8.97
C CYS A 246 -24.14 -9.15 -8.64
N ALA A 247 -25.40 -9.29 -9.06
CA ALA A 247 -26.47 -8.31 -8.83
C ALA A 247 -26.86 -8.14 -7.35
N ASN A 248 -26.36 -8.99 -6.45
CA ASN A 248 -26.49 -8.78 -5.02
C ASN A 248 -25.44 -7.74 -4.54
N PRO A 249 -25.86 -6.54 -4.08
CA PRO A 249 -24.94 -5.46 -3.72
C PRO A 249 -23.94 -5.83 -2.61
N THR A 250 -24.34 -6.67 -1.66
CA THR A 250 -23.46 -7.11 -0.57
C THR A 250 -22.41 -8.13 -1.04
N CYS A 251 -22.62 -8.78 -2.18
CA CYS A 251 -21.68 -9.75 -2.74
C CYS A 251 -20.75 -9.11 -3.77
N SER A 252 -21.32 -8.45 -4.80
CA SER A 252 -20.60 -7.76 -5.88
C SER A 252 -19.44 -8.55 -6.51
N HIS A 253 -19.48 -9.90 -6.45
CA HIS A 253 -18.42 -10.76 -6.96
C HIS A 253 -18.35 -10.70 -8.48
N PHE A 254 -17.14 -10.68 -9.05
CA PHE A 254 -16.95 -10.71 -10.49
C PHE A 254 -17.32 -12.10 -11.06
N LEU A 255 -18.30 -12.14 -11.98
CA LEU A 255 -18.81 -13.38 -12.56
C LEU A 255 -18.15 -13.74 -13.90
N GLY A 256 -17.55 -12.76 -14.58
CA GLY A 256 -16.89 -12.95 -15.87
C GLY A 256 -17.26 -11.90 -16.91
N SER A 257 -17.07 -12.26 -18.18
CA SER A 257 -17.38 -11.42 -19.33
C SER A 257 -18.74 -11.77 -19.93
N SER A 258 -19.56 -10.75 -20.21
CA SER A 258 -20.82 -10.89 -20.93
C SER A 258 -20.63 -11.47 -22.33
N GLU A 259 -19.51 -11.22 -23.00
CA GLU A 259 -19.20 -11.80 -24.31
C GLU A 259 -19.05 -13.32 -24.25
N ILE A 260 -18.41 -13.84 -23.19
CA ILE A 260 -18.24 -15.27 -22.99
C ILE A 260 -19.60 -15.92 -22.71
N ALA A 261 -20.42 -15.27 -21.90
CA ALA A 261 -21.79 -15.72 -21.60
C ALA A 261 -22.65 -15.78 -22.88
N SER A 262 -22.62 -14.71 -23.70
CA SER A 262 -23.34 -14.67 -24.97
C SER A 262 -22.87 -15.74 -25.97
N LYS A 263 -21.56 -15.99 -26.06
CA LYS A 263 -21.02 -17.08 -26.90
C LYS A 263 -21.47 -18.47 -26.45
N ALA A 264 -21.69 -18.65 -25.15
CA ALA A 264 -22.22 -19.90 -24.59
C ALA A 264 -23.75 -20.01 -24.69
N GLY A 265 -24.44 -19.01 -25.28
CA GLY A 265 -25.90 -18.97 -25.34
C GLY A 265 -26.58 -18.74 -23.97
N ALA A 266 -25.81 -18.37 -22.95
CA ALA A 266 -26.29 -18.16 -21.59
C ALA A 266 -26.46 -16.66 -21.31
N ASN A 267 -27.71 -16.23 -21.11
CA ASN A 267 -28.01 -14.85 -20.71
C ASN A 267 -28.01 -14.66 -19.18
N THR A 268 -27.77 -15.73 -18.43
CA THR A 268 -27.78 -15.74 -16.96
C THR A 268 -26.47 -16.31 -16.44
N MET A 269 -25.86 -15.59 -15.50
CA MET A 269 -24.63 -15.95 -14.81
C MET A 269 -24.95 -16.21 -13.32
N HIS A 270 -24.50 -17.35 -12.80
CA HIS A 270 -24.74 -17.72 -11.41
C HIS A 270 -23.54 -17.35 -10.53
N CYS A 271 -23.79 -16.67 -9.41
CA CYS A 271 -22.77 -16.39 -8.42
C CYS A 271 -22.48 -17.64 -7.57
N SER A 272 -21.22 -18.09 -7.54
CA SER A 272 -20.81 -19.23 -6.71
C SER A 272 -20.76 -18.92 -5.20
N GLN A 273 -20.78 -17.64 -4.81
CA GLN A 273 -20.66 -17.23 -3.41
C GLN A 273 -22.02 -17.06 -2.72
N CYS A 274 -22.99 -16.43 -3.39
CA CYS A 274 -24.30 -16.13 -2.81
C CYS A 274 -25.48 -16.68 -3.63
N PHE A 275 -25.20 -17.52 -4.64
CA PHE A 275 -26.18 -18.18 -5.51
C PHE A 275 -27.13 -17.24 -6.26
N THR A 276 -26.86 -15.94 -6.24
CA THR A 276 -27.66 -14.95 -6.97
C THR A 276 -27.38 -15.05 -8.47
N SER A 277 -28.46 -15.16 -9.24
CA SER A 277 -28.43 -15.17 -10.70
C SER A 277 -28.48 -13.75 -11.26
N THR A 278 -27.57 -13.43 -12.17
CA THR A 278 -27.43 -12.11 -12.79
C THR A 278 -27.61 -12.22 -14.30
N CYS A 279 -28.37 -11.33 -14.91
CA CYS A 279 -28.46 -11.24 -16.37
C CYS A 279 -27.17 -10.67 -16.96
N ALA A 280 -26.54 -11.36 -17.91
CA ALA A 280 -25.29 -10.92 -18.53
C ALA A 280 -25.47 -9.67 -19.43
N LEU A 281 -26.70 -9.40 -19.88
CA LEU A 281 -27.01 -8.30 -20.80
C LEU A 281 -27.27 -6.97 -20.06
N CYS A 282 -28.25 -6.94 -19.16
CA CYS A 282 -28.60 -5.73 -18.41
C CYS A 282 -27.83 -5.58 -17.08
N LYS A 283 -27.08 -6.62 -16.67
CA LYS A 283 -26.32 -6.66 -15.41
C LYS A 283 -27.17 -6.51 -14.14
N GLN A 284 -28.48 -6.74 -14.25
CA GLN A 284 -29.41 -6.78 -13.12
C GLN A 284 -29.67 -8.23 -12.68
N ARG A 285 -30.47 -8.41 -11.63
CA ARG A 285 -30.95 -9.74 -11.23
C ARG A 285 -31.59 -10.44 -12.43
N SER A 286 -31.33 -11.76 -12.54
CA SER A 286 -31.82 -12.57 -13.65
C SER A 286 -33.34 -12.49 -13.75
N HIS A 287 -33.83 -12.24 -14.96
CA HIS A 287 -35.25 -12.17 -15.31
C HIS A 287 -35.53 -13.13 -16.48
N PRO A 288 -35.63 -14.45 -16.22
CA PRO A 288 -35.83 -15.44 -17.27
C PRO A 288 -37.08 -15.12 -18.09
N ASN A 289 -36.99 -15.24 -19.42
CA ASN A 289 -38.11 -15.02 -20.36
C ASN A 289 -38.67 -13.59 -20.43
N GLU A 290 -38.07 -12.61 -19.73
CA GLU A 290 -38.42 -11.20 -19.81
C GLU A 290 -37.37 -10.40 -20.58
N ARG A 291 -37.80 -9.34 -21.27
CA ARG A 291 -36.88 -8.39 -21.90
C ARG A 291 -36.18 -7.56 -20.83
N CYS A 292 -34.92 -7.21 -21.09
CA CYS A 292 -34.16 -6.32 -20.22
C CYS A 292 -34.90 -4.98 -20.06
N SER A 293 -35.18 -4.59 -18.82
CA SER A 293 -35.71 -3.26 -18.51
C SER A 293 -34.60 -2.20 -18.55
N GLU A 294 -34.98 -0.97 -18.85
CA GLU A 294 -34.06 0.15 -18.78
C GLU A 294 -33.62 0.41 -17.34
N ASN A 295 -32.31 0.56 -17.14
CA ASN A 295 -31.76 0.84 -15.83
C ASN A 295 -31.94 2.33 -15.50
N LYS A 296 -32.96 2.65 -14.70
CA LYS A 296 -33.27 4.01 -14.25
C LYS A 296 -32.08 4.72 -13.59
N ALA A 297 -31.26 4.01 -12.81
CA ALA A 297 -30.08 4.58 -12.17
C ALA A 297 -29.01 5.00 -13.18
N LEU A 298 -28.79 4.20 -14.23
CA LEU A 298 -27.89 4.57 -15.32
C LEU A 298 -28.40 5.77 -16.12
N ILE A 299 -29.72 5.89 -16.31
CA ILE A 299 -30.32 7.05 -16.98
C ILE A 299 -30.09 8.32 -16.15
N ALA A 300 -30.39 8.27 -14.84
CA ALA A 300 -30.16 9.39 -13.93
C ALA A 300 -28.68 9.80 -13.89
N LEU A 301 -27.76 8.84 -13.85
CA LEU A 301 -26.32 9.10 -13.88
C LEU A 301 -25.86 9.78 -15.17
N LYS A 302 -26.40 9.37 -16.33
CA LYS A 302 -26.10 10.02 -17.61
C LYS A 302 -26.66 11.44 -17.70
N ALA A 303 -27.84 11.67 -17.13
CA ALA A 303 -28.42 13.02 -17.04
C ALA A 303 -27.53 13.95 -16.20
N LEU A 304 -27.12 13.50 -15.00
CA LEU A 304 -26.19 14.24 -14.15
C LEU A 304 -24.85 14.50 -14.83
N ALA A 305 -24.29 13.50 -15.53
CA ALA A 305 -23.05 13.68 -16.28
C ALA A 305 -23.17 14.74 -17.37
N ALA A 306 -24.31 14.81 -18.06
CA ALA A 306 -24.57 15.85 -19.06
C ALA A 306 -24.69 17.24 -18.43
N GLU A 307 -25.38 17.36 -17.28
CA GLU A 307 -25.52 18.60 -16.51
C GLU A 307 -24.17 19.13 -16.01
N GLN A 308 -23.29 18.23 -15.55
CA GLN A 308 -21.95 18.57 -15.04
C GLN A 308 -20.88 18.65 -16.14
N HIS A 309 -21.26 18.45 -17.40
CA HIS A 309 -20.33 18.38 -18.54
C HIS A 309 -19.20 17.35 -18.34
N TRP A 310 -19.51 16.22 -17.69
CA TRP A 310 -18.62 15.07 -17.58
C TRP A 310 -18.59 14.28 -18.89
N GLN A 311 -17.42 13.81 -19.28
CA GLN A 311 -17.25 13.08 -20.53
C GLN A 311 -17.29 11.57 -20.32
N THR A 312 -17.86 10.84 -21.28
CA THR A 312 -17.85 9.38 -21.30
C THR A 312 -16.70 8.86 -22.16
N CYS A 313 -15.87 7.96 -21.61
CA CYS A 313 -14.82 7.29 -22.37
C CYS A 313 -15.42 6.55 -23.58
N PRO A 314 -14.90 6.75 -24.80
CA PRO A 314 -15.46 6.11 -25.99
C PRO A 314 -15.33 4.59 -25.99
N GLN A 315 -14.31 4.04 -25.31
CA GLN A 315 -14.03 2.61 -25.25
C GLN A 315 -14.77 1.90 -24.10
N CYS A 316 -14.51 2.28 -22.85
CA CYS A 316 -15.03 1.54 -21.70
C CYS A 316 -16.34 2.12 -21.12
N LYS A 317 -16.81 3.25 -21.67
CA LYS A 317 -18.02 3.97 -21.23
C LYS A 317 -18.00 4.44 -19.77
N ALA A 318 -16.82 4.53 -19.15
CA ALA A 318 -16.66 5.19 -17.85
C ALA A 318 -16.93 6.69 -18.00
N ILE A 319 -17.64 7.27 -17.03
CA ILE A 319 -17.86 8.71 -16.93
C ILE A 319 -16.67 9.31 -16.20
N ILE A 320 -16.10 10.37 -16.78
CA ILE A 320 -14.83 10.97 -16.38
C ILE A 320 -15.07 12.46 -16.19
N GLU A 321 -14.65 12.96 -15.04
CA GLU A 321 -14.57 14.37 -14.71
C GLU A 321 -13.17 14.90 -15.02
N LEU A 322 -13.07 16.07 -15.65
CA LEU A 322 -11.82 16.79 -15.85
C LEU A 322 -11.68 17.92 -14.82
N LYS A 323 -10.81 17.74 -13.82
CA LYS A 323 -10.55 18.74 -12.77
C LYS A 323 -9.58 19.84 -13.18
N HIS A 324 -8.50 19.49 -13.87
CA HIS A 324 -7.43 20.40 -14.27
C HIS A 324 -6.65 19.82 -15.46
N GLY A 325 -5.85 20.64 -16.13
CA GLY A 325 -5.05 20.22 -17.29
C GLY A 325 -5.74 20.42 -18.64
N CYS A 326 -5.15 19.80 -19.67
CA CYS A 326 -5.61 19.92 -21.05
C CYS A 326 -6.75 18.94 -21.37
N TYR A 327 -7.32 19.02 -22.57
CA TYR A 327 -8.37 18.10 -23.01
C TYR A 327 -7.87 16.72 -23.46
N HIS A 328 -6.58 16.42 -23.35
CA HIS A 328 -6.03 15.07 -23.59
C HIS A 328 -6.29 14.17 -22.39
N MET A 329 -7.22 13.25 -22.51
CA MET A 329 -7.57 12.32 -21.44
C MET A 329 -6.95 10.95 -21.70
N THR A 330 -6.43 10.34 -20.64
CA THR A 330 -6.08 8.91 -20.62
C THR A 330 -7.01 8.20 -19.63
N CYS A 331 -7.92 7.36 -20.14
CA CYS A 331 -8.82 6.59 -19.28
C CYS A 331 -8.06 5.48 -18.54
N THR A 332 -8.61 4.96 -17.43
CA THR A 332 -8.12 3.74 -16.76
C THR A 332 -8.04 2.54 -17.70
N CYS A 333 -8.95 2.46 -18.70
CA CYS A 333 -8.88 1.46 -19.77
C CYS A 333 -7.81 1.73 -20.84
N ARG A 334 -6.98 2.77 -20.66
CA ARG A 334 -5.87 3.22 -21.53
C ARG A 334 -6.24 3.87 -22.85
N MET A 335 -7.54 3.98 -23.15
CA MET A 335 -7.99 4.79 -24.28
C MET A 335 -7.59 6.25 -24.05
N GLN A 336 -6.86 6.82 -25.01
CA GLN A 336 -6.55 8.24 -25.07
C GLN A 336 -7.54 8.95 -25.99
N PHE A 337 -8.21 9.98 -25.48
CA PHE A 337 -9.27 10.66 -26.22
C PHE A 337 -9.38 12.14 -25.85
N CYS A 338 -10.04 12.93 -26.69
CA CYS A 338 -10.32 14.34 -26.42
C CYS A 338 -11.53 14.47 -25.48
N TYR A 339 -11.38 15.18 -24.36
CA TYR A 339 -12.46 15.39 -23.38
C TYR A 339 -13.69 16.09 -23.98
N LEU A 340 -13.51 16.98 -24.95
CA LEU A 340 -14.61 17.75 -25.54
C LEU A 340 -15.50 16.90 -26.47
N CYS A 341 -14.89 16.05 -27.30
CA CYS A 341 -15.63 15.33 -28.35
C CYS A 341 -15.62 13.81 -28.24
N ALA A 342 -14.92 13.24 -27.24
CA ALA A 342 -14.73 11.81 -27.05
C ALA A 342 -14.07 11.06 -28.22
N VAL A 343 -13.49 11.77 -29.20
CA VAL A 343 -12.76 11.16 -30.32
C VAL A 343 -11.36 10.72 -29.86
N PRO A 344 -10.79 9.62 -30.39
CA PRO A 344 -9.42 9.23 -30.09
C PRO A 344 -8.43 10.39 -30.28
N TRP A 345 -7.47 10.50 -29.38
CA TRP A 345 -6.59 11.67 -29.30
C TRP A 345 -5.87 11.94 -30.63
N LYS A 346 -5.69 13.23 -30.97
CA LYS A 346 -5.14 13.74 -32.25
C LYS A 346 -5.98 13.47 -33.51
N ASN A 347 -7.22 12.98 -33.38
CA ASN A 347 -8.15 12.83 -34.50
C ASN A 347 -9.28 13.87 -34.51
N CYS A 348 -9.09 15.02 -33.84
CA CYS A 348 -10.05 16.13 -33.81
C CYS A 348 -9.34 17.49 -33.88
N GLN A 349 -10.07 18.54 -34.27
CA GLN A 349 -9.58 19.94 -34.30
C GLN A 349 -9.99 20.74 -33.05
N CYS A 350 -10.40 20.07 -31.97
CA CYS A 350 -10.72 20.75 -30.73
C CYS A 350 -9.51 21.55 -30.21
N PRO A 351 -9.73 22.68 -29.52
CA PRO A 351 -8.66 23.33 -28.79
C PRO A 351 -8.06 22.34 -27.80
N GLN A 352 -6.77 22.51 -27.50
CA GLN A 352 -6.08 21.65 -26.54
C GLN A 352 -6.39 22.04 -25.09
N TRP A 353 -6.73 23.32 -24.86
CA TRP A 353 -6.89 23.91 -23.53
C TRP A 353 -8.15 24.72 -23.41
N GLU A 354 -8.67 24.76 -22.19
CA GLU A 354 -9.48 25.87 -21.70
C GLU A 354 -8.54 26.91 -21.08
N GLU A 355 -8.66 28.18 -21.47
CA GLU A 355 -7.73 29.22 -21.05
C GLU A 355 -7.69 29.40 -19.53
N ILE A 356 -8.86 29.36 -18.88
CA ILE A 356 -8.98 29.50 -17.43
C ILE A 356 -8.28 28.33 -16.71
N ARG A 357 -8.50 27.09 -17.16
CA ARG A 357 -7.85 25.91 -16.54
C ARG A 357 -6.34 25.90 -16.72
N LEU A 358 -5.86 26.40 -17.86
CA LEU A 358 -4.43 26.56 -18.12
C LEU A 358 -3.81 27.59 -17.17
N LEU A 359 -4.48 28.72 -16.95
CA LEU A 359 -4.08 29.73 -15.96
C LEU A 359 -4.07 29.15 -14.54
N ASP A 360 -5.12 28.43 -14.14
CA ASP A 360 -5.21 27.81 -12.81
C ASP A 360 -4.09 26.79 -12.60
N THR A 361 -3.83 25.93 -13.60
CA THR A 361 -2.75 24.94 -13.55
C THR A 361 -1.39 25.63 -13.45
N ALA A 362 -1.17 26.70 -14.21
CA ALA A 362 0.06 27.48 -14.17
C ALA A 362 0.25 28.17 -12.80
N ALA A 363 -0.81 28.80 -12.27
CA ALA A 363 -0.81 29.45 -10.96
C ALA A 363 -0.49 28.45 -9.85
N LEU A 364 -1.13 27.28 -9.85
CA LEU A 364 -0.86 26.21 -8.89
C LEU A 364 0.61 25.76 -8.93
N ARG A 365 1.19 25.57 -10.12
CA ARG A 365 2.59 25.13 -10.26
C ARG A 365 3.59 26.22 -9.85
N VAL A 366 3.31 27.49 -10.14
CA VAL A 366 4.14 28.61 -9.69
C VAL A 366 4.05 28.76 -8.17
N GLU A 367 2.84 28.74 -7.60
CA GLU A 367 2.62 28.85 -6.15
C GLU A 367 3.40 27.81 -5.36
N ARG A 368 3.51 26.59 -5.88
CA ARG A 368 4.33 25.54 -5.27
C ARG A 368 5.82 25.90 -5.27
N GLU A 369 6.35 26.41 -6.38
CA GLU A 369 7.77 26.76 -6.47
C GLU A 369 8.19 27.94 -5.60
N VAL A 370 7.35 28.97 -5.51
CA VAL A 370 7.69 30.22 -4.79
C VAL A 370 7.08 30.31 -3.40
N GLY A 371 6.16 29.40 -3.06
CA GLY A 371 5.37 29.42 -1.84
C GLY A 371 4.15 30.36 -1.93
N VAL A 372 3.12 30.04 -1.14
CA VAL A 372 1.84 30.77 -1.09
C VAL A 372 2.05 32.26 -0.74
N ALA A 373 3.05 32.57 0.09
CA ALA A 373 3.36 33.93 0.53
C ALA A 373 3.81 34.85 -0.62
N ALA A 374 4.43 34.31 -1.67
CA ALA A 374 4.96 35.10 -2.78
C ALA A 374 3.86 35.80 -3.58
N ARG A 375 2.65 35.22 -3.64
CA ARG A 375 1.47 35.82 -4.30
C ARG A 375 1.05 37.14 -3.64
N VAL A 376 1.23 37.24 -2.33
CA VAL A 376 0.87 38.43 -1.54
C VAL A 376 2.04 39.42 -1.48
N ALA A 377 3.26 38.91 -1.31
CA ALA A 377 4.45 39.75 -1.17
C ALA A 377 4.79 40.51 -2.47
N GLU A 378 4.72 39.84 -3.63
CA GLU A 378 5.07 40.44 -4.93
C GLU A 378 4.09 40.00 -6.04
N PRO A 379 2.85 40.54 -6.07
CA PRO A 379 1.80 40.10 -6.99
C PRO A 379 2.19 40.18 -8.47
N ALA A 380 2.85 41.27 -8.89
CA ALA A 380 3.26 41.47 -10.28
C ALA A 380 4.34 40.49 -10.76
N VAL A 381 5.21 40.04 -9.85
CA VAL A 381 6.24 39.04 -10.17
C VAL A 381 5.61 37.66 -10.26
N PHE A 382 4.70 37.35 -9.34
CA PHE A 382 3.92 36.11 -9.37
C PHE A 382 3.14 35.98 -10.68
N GLU A 383 2.38 37.01 -11.06
CA GLU A 383 1.57 37.01 -12.28
C GLU A 383 2.43 36.83 -13.55
N ARG A 384 3.59 37.50 -13.63
CA ARG A 384 4.53 37.32 -14.75
C ARG A 384 5.02 35.87 -14.86
N ARG A 385 5.38 35.24 -13.73
CA ARG A 385 5.79 33.82 -13.70
C ARG A 385 4.65 32.89 -14.10
N VAL A 386 3.40 33.20 -13.71
CA VAL A 386 2.22 32.44 -14.14
C VAL A 386 2.07 32.51 -15.66
N GLN A 387 2.22 33.69 -16.26
CA GLN A 387 2.15 33.84 -17.73
C GLN A 387 3.28 33.10 -18.45
N GLU A 388 4.51 33.15 -17.93
CA GLU A 388 5.62 32.34 -18.46
C GLU A 388 5.31 30.83 -18.36
N ARG A 389 4.75 30.38 -17.23
CA ARG A 389 4.34 28.99 -17.03
C ARG A 389 3.20 28.58 -17.96
N VAL A 390 2.23 29.46 -18.22
CA VAL A 390 1.17 29.23 -19.22
C VAL A 390 1.79 28.94 -20.59
N GLN A 391 2.73 29.77 -21.04
CA GLN A 391 3.40 29.58 -22.34
C GLN A 391 4.13 28.24 -22.41
N GLN A 392 4.81 27.84 -21.34
CA GLN A 392 5.48 26.53 -21.26
C GLN A 392 4.49 25.37 -21.32
N LEU A 393 3.40 25.43 -20.54
CA LEU A 393 2.42 24.35 -20.45
C LEU A 393 1.70 24.09 -21.78
N ARG A 394 1.45 25.13 -22.59
CA ARG A 394 0.82 24.96 -23.92
C ARG A 394 1.51 23.88 -24.76
N TYR A 395 2.84 23.81 -24.69
CA TYR A 395 3.65 22.87 -25.47
C TYR A 395 4.15 21.68 -24.64
N ASN A 396 4.53 21.90 -23.37
CA ASN A 396 5.26 20.90 -22.56
C ASN A 396 4.46 20.31 -21.39
N HIS A 397 3.15 20.51 -21.29
CA HIS A 397 2.33 19.97 -20.19
C HIS A 397 2.41 18.45 -19.97
N ASP A 398 2.54 17.65 -21.04
CA ASP A 398 2.68 16.19 -21.00
C ASP A 398 4.05 15.78 -21.56
N CYS A 399 5.12 16.31 -20.96
CA CYS A 399 6.47 16.07 -21.45
C CYS A 399 6.86 14.59 -21.29
N PHE A 400 7.36 13.95 -22.36
CA PHE A 400 7.90 12.60 -22.30
C PHE A 400 9.26 12.54 -23.01
N PRO A 401 10.33 12.02 -22.38
CA PRO A 401 10.39 11.52 -21.00
C PRO A 401 10.41 12.64 -19.96
N HIS A 402 9.80 12.43 -18.79
CA HIS A 402 9.88 13.38 -17.68
C HIS A 402 11.29 13.39 -17.05
N ARG A 403 11.78 14.58 -16.71
CA ARG A 403 13.05 14.77 -16.01
C ARG A 403 12.82 15.13 -14.54
N TRP A 404 12.91 14.13 -13.67
CA TRP A 404 12.55 14.25 -12.26
C TRP A 404 13.66 14.89 -11.40
N ARG A 405 13.26 15.75 -10.47
CA ARG A 405 14.09 16.26 -9.35
C ARG A 405 13.36 16.01 -8.03
N HIS A 406 14.12 15.77 -6.96
CA HIS A 406 13.55 15.77 -5.62
C HIS A 406 12.99 17.16 -5.30
N TYR A 407 11.74 17.20 -4.84
CA TYR A 407 11.12 18.42 -4.35
C TYR A 407 11.39 18.54 -2.85
N GLN A 408 11.80 19.72 -2.38
CA GLN A 408 12.04 19.99 -0.96
C GLN A 408 10.79 20.65 -0.39
N GLY A 409 9.90 19.84 0.17
CA GLY A 409 8.64 20.29 0.76
C GLY A 409 7.55 19.22 0.69
N GLY A 410 6.52 19.41 1.49
CA GLY A 410 5.31 18.60 1.45
C GLY A 410 4.31 19.10 0.40
N GLY A 411 3.42 18.23 -0.06
CA GLY A 411 2.39 18.59 -1.01
C GLY A 411 1.54 17.41 -1.46
N THR A 412 0.54 17.70 -2.29
CA THR A 412 -0.35 16.68 -2.85
C THR A 412 0.16 16.18 -4.20
N CYS A 413 0.29 14.87 -4.35
CA CYS A 413 0.60 14.23 -5.62
C CYS A 413 -0.53 14.49 -6.64
N GLU A 414 -0.20 15.03 -7.82
CA GLU A 414 -1.19 15.32 -8.88
C GLU A 414 -1.86 14.03 -9.42
N GLU A 415 -1.17 12.88 -9.38
CA GLU A 415 -1.70 11.61 -9.88
C GLU A 415 -2.60 10.85 -8.91
N CYS A 416 -2.17 10.63 -7.66
CA CYS A 416 -2.95 9.85 -6.69
C CYS A 416 -3.70 10.70 -5.64
N GLY A 417 -3.52 12.02 -5.64
CA GLY A 417 -4.19 12.92 -4.69
C GLY A 417 -3.74 12.78 -3.22
N HIS A 418 -2.76 11.92 -2.92
CA HIS A 418 -2.23 11.79 -1.56
C HIS A 418 -1.33 12.97 -1.22
N PHE A 419 -1.51 13.53 -0.02
CA PHE A 419 -0.57 14.48 0.55
C PHE A 419 0.64 13.72 1.11
N LEU A 420 1.84 14.10 0.71
CA LEU A 420 3.08 13.57 1.25
C LEU A 420 3.93 14.70 1.81
N PRO A 421 4.36 14.62 3.09
CA PRO A 421 5.23 15.64 3.68
C PRO A 421 6.65 15.61 3.10
N LEU A 422 7.08 14.46 2.59
CA LEU A 422 8.38 14.20 1.99
C LEU A 422 8.20 13.28 0.77
N PHE A 423 9.24 13.15 -0.08
CA PHE A 423 9.27 12.22 -1.23
C PHE A 423 8.41 12.60 -2.44
N LEU A 424 8.13 13.88 -2.65
CA LEU A 424 7.62 14.35 -3.94
C LEU A 424 8.74 14.53 -4.96
N LYS A 425 8.39 14.26 -6.22
CA LYS A 425 9.23 14.44 -7.40
C LYS A 425 8.57 15.48 -8.30
N GLY A 426 9.30 16.54 -8.61
CA GLY A 426 8.89 17.56 -9.57
C GLY A 426 9.57 17.31 -10.91
N CYS A 427 8.82 17.35 -12.01
CA CYS A 427 9.44 17.33 -13.34
C CYS A 427 10.01 18.72 -13.68
N ARG A 428 11.20 18.79 -14.27
CA ARG A 428 11.84 20.06 -14.66
C ARG A 428 11.19 20.74 -15.86
N ASP A 429 10.52 19.97 -16.71
CA ASP A 429 10.03 20.46 -18.00
C ASP A 429 8.53 20.83 -17.91
N CYS A 430 7.71 19.93 -17.38
CA CYS A 430 6.28 20.20 -17.19
C CYS A 430 5.91 20.71 -15.79
N HIS A 431 6.79 20.60 -14.79
CA HIS A 431 6.51 21.02 -13.41
C HIS A 431 5.36 20.26 -12.71
N ILE A 432 4.98 19.08 -13.21
CA ILE A 432 4.09 18.17 -12.48
C ILE A 432 4.78 17.66 -11.21
N MET A 433 4.04 17.59 -10.11
CA MET A 433 4.50 17.00 -8.86
C MET A 433 3.80 15.70 -8.55
N VAL A 434 4.58 14.63 -8.41
CA VAL A 434 4.05 13.28 -8.16
C VAL A 434 4.85 12.58 -7.07
N CYS A 435 4.22 11.63 -6.39
CA CYS A 435 4.94 10.75 -5.46
C CYS A 435 5.82 9.75 -6.23
N VAL A 436 6.84 9.24 -5.55
CA VAL A 436 7.77 8.24 -6.09
C VAL A 436 7.07 7.01 -6.71
N ARG A 437 5.94 6.57 -6.12
CA ARG A 437 5.15 5.46 -6.66
C ARG A 437 4.45 5.80 -7.98
N CYS A 438 3.80 6.96 -8.05
CA CYS A 438 3.12 7.39 -9.29
C CYS A 438 4.12 7.64 -10.41
N MET A 439 5.26 8.25 -10.08
CA MET A 439 6.36 8.48 -11.01
C MET A 439 6.85 7.20 -11.72
N ARG A 440 6.85 6.05 -11.02
CA ARG A 440 7.38 4.79 -11.57
C ARG A 440 6.30 3.85 -12.09
N ASN A 441 5.16 3.80 -11.41
CA ASN A 441 4.17 2.75 -11.63
C ASN A 441 2.96 3.26 -12.44
N ARG A 442 2.77 4.58 -12.59
CA ARG A 442 1.66 5.17 -13.37
C ARG A 442 2.16 5.80 -14.65
N LEU A 443 3.08 6.77 -14.51
CA LEU A 443 3.81 7.45 -15.58
C LEU A 443 4.93 6.52 -16.09
#